data_AF-A0A177WUF5-F1
#
_entry.id   AF-A0A177WUF5-F1
#
_cell.length_a   1.000
_cell.length_b   1.000
_cell.length_c   1.000
_cell.angle_alpha   90.00
_cell.angle_beta   90.00
_cell.angle_gamma   90.00
#
_symmetry.space_group_name_H-M   'P 1'
#
loop_
_entity.id
_entity.type
_entity.pdbx_description
1 polymer ?
#
loop_
_entity_poly.entity_id
_entity_poly.type
_entity_poly.pdbx_seq_one_letter_code
_entity_poly.pdbx_strand_id
1 'polypeptide(L)'
;MSCNLASVIQAALFFAFGLFSTGHKGYYKALYGTLLSYGIILYKSYGIPQFNTEYLQRLVRDENTQYFMLALIWVTSAPLSVALVPYATFSTLHILNYTRNEILPNLIGTTTPTVNSLSQAIGKFVQTNHAKAIYFVSNTEVWVIMPMTIVTIFTGHTSFFTPLVYGQFLSFRYSFSPVTKQVVAGMDQRLNMWIVGNDRVPMFLRNLYSKARSLVVQYGDMEGRARRQSAAGNDGSAGASGAAPAQ
;
A
#
# COMPACT_ATOMS: atom_id res chain seq x y z
N MET A 1 -12.32 -19.32 -4.85
CA MET A 1 -12.64 -19.57 -3.43
C MET A 1 -11.43 -19.46 -2.48
N SER A 2 -10.19 -19.72 -2.92
CA SER A 2 -8.99 -19.79 -2.06
C SER A 2 -8.39 -18.44 -1.60
N CYS A 3 -8.74 -17.32 -2.26
CA CYS A 3 -8.20 -15.98 -1.96
C CYS A 3 -8.84 -15.32 -0.72
N ASN A 4 -10.10 -15.67 -0.41
CA ASN A 4 -10.83 -15.09 0.72
C ASN A 4 -10.19 -15.48 2.06
N LEU A 5 -9.85 -16.76 2.25
CA LEU A 5 -9.32 -17.26 3.51
C LEU A 5 -7.98 -16.61 3.92
N ALA A 6 -7.08 -16.34 2.96
CA ALA A 6 -5.77 -15.73 3.27
C ALA A 6 -5.89 -14.26 3.68
N SER A 7 -6.75 -13.50 2.99
CA SER A 7 -7.08 -12.12 3.33
C SER A 7 -7.78 -11.96 4.69
N VAL A 8 -8.20 -13.06 5.29
CA VAL A 8 -9.00 -13.08 6.51
C VAL A 8 -8.18 -13.57 7.68
N ILE A 9 -7.30 -14.55 7.46
CA ILE A 9 -6.20 -14.83 8.37
C ILE A 9 -5.41 -13.53 8.59
N GLN A 10 -4.98 -12.85 7.51
CA GLN A 10 -5.38 -11.45 7.31
C GLN A 10 -5.65 -10.56 8.54
N ALA A 11 -6.92 -10.22 8.55
CA ALA A 11 -7.53 -9.33 9.48
C ALA A 11 -7.74 -9.96 10.86
N ALA A 12 -8.00 -11.26 10.94
CA ALA A 12 -8.16 -11.97 12.21
C ALA A 12 -6.86 -11.90 13.02
N LEU A 13 -5.70 -12.12 12.39
CA LEU A 13 -4.41 -11.96 13.07
C LEU A 13 -4.15 -10.49 13.39
N PHE A 14 -4.38 -9.55 12.46
CA PHE A 14 -4.21 -8.12 12.75
C PHE A 14 -5.01 -7.67 13.99
N PHE A 15 -6.30 -8.02 14.04
CA PHE A 15 -7.19 -7.64 15.13
C PHE A 15 -6.97 -8.47 16.40
N ALA A 16 -6.73 -9.78 16.32
CA ALA A 16 -6.43 -10.60 17.50
C ALA A 16 -5.11 -10.18 18.17
N PHE A 17 -4.11 -9.80 17.39
CA PHE A 17 -2.83 -9.33 17.90
C PHE A 17 -2.81 -7.82 18.25
N GLY A 18 -3.72 -7.03 17.67
CA GLY A 18 -3.81 -5.58 17.86
C GLY A 18 -4.82 -5.08 18.91
N LEU A 19 -6.01 -5.69 19.05
CA LEU A 19 -7.10 -5.19 19.92
C LEU A 19 -6.83 -5.36 21.42
N PHE A 20 -6.05 -6.35 21.82
CA PHE A 20 -5.87 -6.70 23.24
C PHE A 20 -4.57 -6.20 23.85
N SER A 21 -3.77 -5.44 23.10
CA SER A 21 -2.45 -5.01 23.55
C SER A 21 -2.30 -3.51 23.32
N THR A 22 -2.25 -2.74 24.39
CA THR A 22 -2.01 -1.30 24.33
C THR A 22 -0.51 -1.00 24.30
N GLY A 23 -0.14 0.15 23.75
CA GLY A 23 1.24 0.63 23.71
C GLY A 23 2.17 -0.16 22.78
N HIS A 24 3.47 -0.08 23.08
CA HIS A 24 4.57 -0.60 22.26
C HIS A 24 4.42 -2.07 21.84
N LYS A 25 3.99 -2.93 22.78
CA LYS A 25 3.83 -4.36 22.55
C LYS A 25 2.70 -4.66 21.56
N GLY A 26 1.62 -3.87 21.57
CA GLY A 26 0.49 -4.07 20.67
C GLY A 26 0.82 -3.71 19.24
N TYR A 27 1.61 -2.66 19.05
CA TYR A 27 2.10 -2.25 17.74
C TYR A 27 2.82 -3.40 17.01
N TYR A 28 3.83 -3.99 17.64
CA TYR A 28 4.58 -5.08 17.01
C TYR A 28 3.78 -6.36 16.87
N LYS A 29 2.91 -6.69 17.83
CA LYS A 29 1.99 -7.82 17.69
C LYS A 29 1.10 -7.65 16.44
N ALA A 30 0.51 -6.47 16.25
CA ALA A 30 -0.27 -6.17 15.05
C ALA A 30 0.56 -6.28 13.75
N LEU A 31 1.82 -5.83 13.76
CA LEU A 31 2.71 -5.96 12.62
C LEU A 31 3.12 -7.42 12.34
N TYR A 32 3.41 -8.23 13.35
CA TYR A 32 3.69 -9.66 13.14
C TYR A 32 2.46 -10.38 12.61
N GLY A 33 1.27 -10.06 13.13
CA GLY A 33 0.00 -10.53 12.57
C GLY A 33 -0.13 -10.14 11.11
N THR A 34 0.18 -8.90 10.76
CA THR A 34 0.19 -8.38 9.38
C THR A 34 1.19 -9.16 8.51
N LEU A 35 2.43 -9.34 8.95
CA LEU A 35 3.45 -10.06 8.19
C LEU A 35 3.05 -11.50 7.89
N LEU A 36 2.62 -12.24 8.91
CA LEU A 36 2.15 -13.61 8.73
C LEU A 36 1.00 -13.66 7.71
N SER A 37 0.07 -12.73 7.86
CA SER A 37 -1.13 -12.64 7.03
C SER A 37 -0.84 -12.35 5.55
N TYR A 38 -0.11 -11.28 5.29
CA TYR A 38 0.29 -10.93 3.93
C TYR A 38 1.22 -12.00 3.34
N GLY A 39 2.10 -12.60 4.15
CA GLY A 39 2.93 -13.73 3.72
C GLY A 39 2.10 -14.90 3.20
N ILE A 40 1.00 -15.26 3.87
CA ILE A 40 0.07 -16.31 3.40
C ILE A 40 -0.59 -15.90 2.07
N ILE A 41 -1.01 -14.63 1.92
CA ILE A 41 -1.60 -14.13 0.67
C ILE A 41 -0.62 -14.23 -0.48
N LEU A 42 0.63 -13.80 -0.26
CA LEU A 42 1.67 -13.86 -1.27
C LEU A 42 2.00 -15.29 -1.67
N TYR A 43 2.14 -16.19 -0.69
CA TYR A 43 2.38 -17.61 -0.98
C TYR A 43 1.22 -18.23 -1.77
N LYS A 44 -0.03 -17.91 -1.46
CA LYS A 44 -1.17 -18.40 -2.24
C LYS A 44 -1.27 -17.80 -3.64
N SER A 45 -0.85 -16.54 -3.81
CA SER A 45 -0.98 -15.82 -5.08
C SER A 45 0.15 -16.15 -6.04
N TYR A 46 1.36 -16.39 -5.52
CA TYR A 46 2.59 -16.52 -6.32
C TYR A 46 3.30 -17.87 -6.15
N GLY A 47 2.92 -18.68 -5.16
CA GLY A 47 3.54 -19.97 -4.89
C GLY A 47 4.91 -19.85 -4.22
N ILE A 48 5.80 -20.81 -4.54
CA ILE A 48 7.17 -20.83 -4.02
C ILE A 48 7.98 -19.70 -4.67
N PRO A 49 8.72 -18.89 -3.90
CA PRO A 49 9.55 -17.81 -4.45
C PRO A 49 10.53 -18.29 -5.52
N GLN A 50 10.55 -17.58 -6.65
CA GLN A 50 11.50 -17.82 -7.74
C GLN A 50 12.39 -16.58 -7.94
N PHE A 51 13.70 -16.78 -8.01
CA PHE A 51 14.65 -15.69 -8.21
C PHE A 51 14.88 -15.40 -9.70
N ASN A 52 13.80 -15.08 -10.41
CA ASN A 52 13.84 -14.64 -11.80
C ASN A 52 13.13 -13.28 -11.97
N THR A 53 13.44 -12.60 -13.06
CA THR A 53 12.95 -11.24 -13.33
C THR A 53 11.43 -11.21 -13.45
N GLU A 54 10.81 -12.21 -14.07
CA GLU A 54 9.37 -12.28 -14.29
C GLU A 54 8.59 -12.43 -12.98
N TYR A 55 9.12 -13.23 -12.04
CA TYR A 55 8.55 -13.39 -10.70
C TYR A 55 8.68 -12.08 -9.91
N LEU A 56 9.86 -11.47 -9.89
CA LEU A 56 10.09 -10.22 -9.17
C LEU A 56 9.26 -9.05 -9.72
N GLN A 57 9.10 -8.95 -11.04
CA GLN A 57 8.25 -7.94 -11.67
C GLN A 57 6.79 -8.08 -11.28
N ARG A 58 6.27 -9.31 -11.15
CA ARG A 58 4.91 -9.56 -10.68
C ARG A 58 4.75 -9.12 -9.22
N LEU A 59 5.69 -9.48 -8.36
CA LEU A 59 5.70 -9.11 -6.94
C LEU A 59 5.72 -7.59 -6.74
N VAL A 60 6.62 -6.86 -7.41
CA VAL A 60 6.75 -5.40 -7.20
C VAL A 60 5.49 -4.62 -7.60
N ARG A 61 4.71 -5.14 -8.57
CA ARG A 61 3.45 -4.52 -9.03
C ARG A 61 2.27 -4.79 -8.10
N ASP A 62 2.37 -5.84 -7.31
CA ASP A 62 1.30 -6.31 -6.44
C ASP A 62 1.20 -5.47 -5.16
N GLU A 63 0.01 -4.96 -4.88
CA GLU A 63 -0.21 -4.10 -3.71
C GLU A 63 0.02 -4.85 -2.39
N ASN A 64 -0.35 -6.13 -2.31
CA ASN A 64 -0.12 -6.93 -1.11
C ASN A 64 1.37 -7.11 -0.83
N THR A 65 2.18 -7.26 -1.88
CA THR A 65 3.64 -7.33 -1.77
C THR A 65 4.22 -6.01 -1.27
N GLN A 66 3.73 -4.88 -1.81
CA GLN A 66 4.15 -3.55 -1.35
C GLN A 66 3.86 -3.34 0.14
N TYR A 67 2.66 -3.73 0.61
CA TYR A 67 2.30 -3.66 2.04
C TYR A 67 3.06 -4.67 2.91
N PHE A 68 3.35 -5.87 2.40
CA PHE A 68 4.20 -6.84 3.11
C PHE A 68 5.61 -6.28 3.34
N MET A 69 6.24 -5.74 2.29
CA MET A 69 7.55 -5.12 2.39
C MET A 69 7.52 -3.94 3.36
N LEU A 70 6.49 -3.09 3.27
CA LEU A 70 6.31 -1.96 4.18
C LEU A 70 6.18 -2.43 5.64
N ALA A 71 5.47 -3.52 5.91
CA ALA A 71 5.35 -4.08 7.25
C ALA A 71 6.70 -4.57 7.81
N LEU A 72 7.59 -5.13 6.99
CA LEU A 72 8.94 -5.53 7.42
C LEU A 72 9.74 -4.32 7.92
N ILE A 73 9.64 -3.20 7.21
CA ILE A 73 10.32 -1.95 7.54
C ILE A 73 9.81 -1.40 8.88
N TRP A 74 8.49 -1.46 9.10
CA TRP A 74 7.88 -1.01 10.34
C TRP A 74 8.28 -1.86 11.55
N VAL A 75 8.47 -3.17 11.38
CA VAL A 75 8.93 -4.05 12.47
C VAL A 75 10.34 -3.69 12.94
N THR A 76 11.21 -3.23 12.03
CA THR A 76 12.57 -2.80 12.36
C THR A 76 12.67 -1.31 12.73
N SER A 77 11.57 -0.56 12.65
CA SER A 77 11.54 0.88 12.95
C SER A 77 10.99 1.14 14.35
N ALA A 78 11.23 2.36 14.85
CA ALA A 78 10.54 2.84 16.04
C ALA A 78 9.01 2.88 15.78
N PRO A 79 8.19 2.59 16.80
CA PRO A 79 6.75 2.49 16.62
C PRO A 79 6.13 3.78 16.10
N LEU A 80 5.38 3.64 15.02
CA LEU A 80 4.58 4.71 14.44
C LEU A 80 3.15 4.21 14.30
N SER A 81 2.31 4.40 15.33
CA SER A 81 0.96 3.80 15.39
C SER A 81 0.09 4.14 14.18
N VAL A 82 0.25 5.34 13.61
CA VAL A 82 -0.49 5.74 12.40
C VAL A 82 -0.15 4.89 11.18
N ALA A 83 1.03 4.25 11.16
CA ALA A 83 1.41 3.30 10.11
C ALA A 83 0.52 2.04 10.10
N LEU A 84 -0.24 1.77 11.16
CA LEU A 84 -1.20 0.67 11.22
C LEU A 84 -2.53 0.96 10.50
N VAL A 85 -2.83 2.23 10.19
CA VAL A 85 -4.12 2.65 9.62
C VAL A 85 -4.43 1.98 8.27
N PRO A 86 -3.49 1.88 7.30
CA PRO A 86 -3.74 1.14 6.06
C PRO A 86 -4.13 -0.31 6.31
N TYR A 87 -3.37 -1.00 7.17
CA TYR A 87 -3.58 -2.40 7.51
C TYR A 87 -4.92 -2.62 8.22
N ALA A 88 -5.29 -1.75 9.16
CA ALA A 88 -6.59 -1.81 9.85
C ALA A 88 -7.76 -1.62 8.89
N THR A 89 -7.62 -0.69 7.94
CA THR A 89 -8.67 -0.36 6.97
C THR A 89 -8.94 -1.55 6.06
N PHE A 90 -7.91 -2.13 5.43
CA PHE A 90 -8.08 -3.30 4.58
C PHE A 90 -8.53 -4.52 5.37
N SER A 91 -7.99 -4.73 6.57
CA SER A 91 -8.38 -5.83 7.45
C SER A 91 -9.88 -5.81 7.75
N THR A 92 -10.46 -4.62 8.00
CA THR A 92 -11.90 -4.49 8.23
C THR A 92 -12.72 -4.98 7.04
N LEU A 93 -12.36 -4.56 5.82
CA LEU A 93 -13.07 -4.98 4.61
C LEU A 93 -12.94 -6.49 4.35
N HIS A 94 -11.78 -7.07 4.65
CA HIS A 94 -11.58 -8.50 4.50
C HIS A 94 -12.40 -9.34 5.49
N ILE A 95 -12.50 -8.94 6.77
CA ILE A 95 -13.39 -9.62 7.73
C ILE A 95 -14.82 -9.61 7.23
N LEU A 96 -15.30 -8.47 6.76
CA LEU A 96 -16.67 -8.35 6.26
C LEU A 96 -16.91 -9.29 5.07
N ASN A 97 -16.00 -9.32 4.11
CA ASN A 97 -16.09 -10.24 2.98
C ASN A 97 -16.07 -11.71 3.42
N TYR A 98 -15.25 -12.07 4.40
CA TYR A 98 -15.24 -13.43 4.95
C TYR A 98 -16.52 -13.81 5.65
N THR A 99 -17.01 -12.91 6.50
CA THR A 99 -18.22 -13.15 7.26
C THR A 99 -19.33 -13.47 6.28
N ARG A 100 -19.46 -12.65 5.23
CA ARG A 100 -20.44 -12.84 4.17
C ARG A 100 -20.28 -14.14 3.38
N ASN A 101 -19.06 -14.46 2.93
CA ASN A 101 -18.83 -15.50 1.94
C ASN A 101 -18.55 -16.90 2.54
N GLU A 102 -18.07 -16.96 3.78
CA GLU A 102 -17.59 -18.19 4.40
C GLU A 102 -18.28 -18.48 5.74
N ILE A 103 -18.36 -17.50 6.66
CA ILE A 103 -18.98 -17.74 7.99
C ILE A 103 -20.48 -17.93 7.86
N LEU A 104 -21.18 -16.98 7.23
CA LEU A 104 -22.64 -17.03 7.13
C LEU A 104 -23.09 -18.31 6.42
N PRO A 105 -22.54 -18.70 5.26
CA PRO A 105 -23.01 -19.91 4.57
C PRO A 105 -22.61 -21.21 5.28
N ASN A 106 -21.38 -21.32 5.79
CA ASN A 106 -20.84 -22.60 6.27
C ASN A 106 -21.09 -22.86 7.75
N LEU A 107 -21.24 -21.82 8.59
CA LEU A 107 -21.41 -21.97 10.04
C LEU A 107 -22.82 -21.65 10.54
N ILE A 108 -23.54 -20.76 9.85
CA ILE A 108 -24.89 -20.33 10.27
C ILE A 108 -25.97 -20.88 9.34
N GLY A 109 -25.66 -20.98 8.05
CA GLY A 109 -26.60 -21.34 6.99
C GLY A 109 -27.34 -20.13 6.42
N THR A 110 -27.64 -20.14 5.13
CA THR A 110 -28.23 -18.99 4.40
C THR A 110 -29.75 -19.06 4.27
N THR A 111 -30.43 -19.99 4.94
CA THR A 111 -31.85 -20.28 4.73
C THR A 111 -32.78 -19.31 5.44
N THR A 112 -32.30 -18.58 6.45
CA THR A 112 -33.12 -17.61 7.17
C THR A 112 -33.12 -16.24 6.48
N PRO A 113 -34.27 -15.55 6.39
CA PRO A 113 -34.35 -14.21 5.80
C PRO A 113 -33.43 -13.18 6.47
N THR A 114 -33.19 -13.33 7.78
CA THR A 114 -32.29 -12.46 8.56
C THR A 114 -30.83 -12.61 8.13
N VAL A 115 -30.32 -13.84 7.98
CA VAL A 115 -28.95 -14.09 7.52
C VAL A 115 -28.75 -13.64 6.09
N ASN A 116 -29.75 -13.85 5.21
CA ASN A 116 -29.70 -13.36 3.84
C ASN A 116 -29.65 -11.81 3.79
N SER A 117 -30.48 -11.13 4.58
CA SER A 117 -30.49 -9.67 4.68
C SER A 117 -29.16 -9.12 5.19
N LEU A 118 -28.57 -9.77 6.21
CA LEU A 118 -27.25 -9.41 6.73
C LEU A 118 -26.15 -9.60 5.67
N SER A 119 -26.15 -10.73 4.96
CA SER A 119 -25.20 -11.01 3.88
C SER A 119 -25.25 -9.96 2.77
N GLN A 120 -26.45 -9.53 2.39
CA GLN A 120 -26.66 -8.45 1.42
C GLN A 120 -26.20 -7.09 1.95
N ALA A 121 -26.51 -6.77 3.20
CA ALA A 121 -26.08 -5.53 3.84
C ALA A 121 -24.54 -5.42 3.91
N ILE A 122 -23.86 -6.51 4.29
CA ILE A 122 -22.40 -6.59 4.29
C ILE A 122 -21.86 -6.39 2.87
N GLY A 123 -22.42 -7.09 1.88
CA GLY A 123 -22.00 -6.97 0.49
C GLY A 123 -22.12 -5.54 -0.03
N LYS A 124 -23.26 -4.89 0.23
CA LYS A 124 -23.49 -3.49 -0.14
C LYS A 124 -22.52 -2.54 0.56
N PHE A 125 -22.28 -2.76 1.86
CA PHE A 125 -21.34 -1.95 2.63
C PHE A 125 -19.93 -2.05 2.05
N VAL A 126 -19.43 -3.27 1.79
CA VAL A 126 -18.09 -3.46 1.23
C VAL A 126 -17.99 -2.79 -0.15
N GLN A 127 -18.96 -3.05 -1.05
CA GLN A 127 -18.94 -2.47 -2.40
C GLN A 127 -18.95 -0.94 -2.37
N THR A 128 -19.77 -0.34 -1.51
CA THR A 128 -19.90 1.13 -1.41
C THR A 128 -18.66 1.79 -0.80
N ASN A 129 -18.01 1.10 0.14
CA ASN A 129 -16.91 1.68 0.91
C ASN A 129 -15.52 1.26 0.41
N HIS A 130 -15.39 0.27 -0.48
CA HIS A 130 -14.10 -0.19 -0.98
C HIS A 130 -13.28 0.92 -1.64
N ALA A 131 -13.87 1.62 -2.62
CA ALA A 131 -13.18 2.74 -3.28
C ALA A 131 -12.87 3.89 -2.30
N LYS A 132 -13.80 4.17 -1.36
CA LYS A 132 -13.59 5.18 -0.31
C LYS A 132 -12.45 4.80 0.62
N ALA A 133 -12.32 3.53 0.97
CA ALA A 133 -11.25 3.00 1.80
C ALA A 133 -9.89 3.14 1.10
N ILE A 134 -9.78 2.76 -0.18
CA ILE A 134 -8.55 2.96 -0.96
C ILE A 134 -8.16 4.45 -1.00
N TYR A 135 -9.13 5.33 -1.22
CA TYR A 135 -8.90 6.77 -1.22
C TYR A 135 -8.48 7.29 0.16
N PHE A 136 -9.12 6.83 1.23
CA PHE A 136 -8.78 7.18 2.62
C PHE A 136 -7.36 6.72 2.98
N VAL A 137 -7.00 5.49 2.63
CA VAL A 137 -5.65 4.95 2.85
C VAL A 137 -4.63 5.77 2.08
N SER A 138 -4.87 6.04 0.79
CA SER A 138 -3.95 6.84 -0.04
C SER A 138 -3.76 8.25 0.52
N ASN A 139 -4.82 8.88 1.05
CA ASN A 139 -4.70 10.16 1.75
C ASN A 139 -3.90 10.03 3.05
N THR A 140 -4.12 8.98 3.83
CA THR A 140 -3.37 8.75 5.07
C THR A 140 -1.89 8.56 4.80
N GLU A 141 -1.53 7.80 3.77
CA GLU A 141 -0.14 7.59 3.33
C GLU A 141 0.54 8.91 2.99
N VAL A 142 -0.12 9.71 2.14
CA VAL A 142 0.46 10.95 1.59
C VAL A 142 0.43 12.11 2.59
N TRP A 143 -0.67 12.34 3.28
CA TRP A 143 -0.86 13.52 4.13
C TRP A 143 -0.48 13.31 5.59
N VAL A 144 -0.43 12.06 6.07
CA VAL A 144 -0.21 11.79 7.49
C VAL A 144 1.08 11.03 7.70
N ILE A 145 1.23 9.86 7.09
CA ILE A 145 2.41 9.00 7.33
C ILE A 145 3.66 9.64 6.73
N MET A 146 3.62 10.09 5.47
CA MET A 146 4.79 10.72 4.82
C MET A 146 5.35 11.89 5.64
N PRO A 147 4.58 12.94 5.99
CA PRO A 147 5.13 14.04 6.78
C PRO A 147 5.57 13.59 8.17
N MET A 148 4.85 12.64 8.79
CA MET A 148 5.19 12.17 10.13
C MET A 148 6.53 11.43 10.15
N THR A 149 6.86 10.63 9.13
CA THR A 149 8.18 9.99 9.01
C THR A 149 9.33 11.00 8.87
N ILE A 150 9.05 12.20 8.35
CA ILE A 150 10.02 13.30 8.24
C ILE A 150 10.16 14.00 9.60
N VAL A 151 9.04 14.34 10.24
CA VAL A 151 9.02 15.03 11.53
C VAL A 151 9.70 14.20 12.62
N THR A 152 9.52 12.88 12.63
CA THR A 152 10.11 11.99 13.64
C THR A 152 11.64 11.90 13.57
N ILE A 153 12.27 12.32 12.47
CA ILE A 153 13.73 12.49 12.38
C ILE A 153 14.18 13.61 13.32
N PHE A 154 13.50 14.76 13.26
CA PHE A 154 13.87 15.94 14.03
C PHE A 154 13.61 15.79 15.52
N THR A 155 12.69 14.89 15.90
CA THR A 155 12.43 14.54 17.29
C THR A 155 13.33 13.40 17.80
N GLY A 156 14.23 12.86 16.96
CA GLY A 156 15.13 11.75 17.31
C GLY A 156 14.42 10.41 17.49
N HIS A 157 13.14 10.30 17.11
CA HIS A 157 12.33 9.10 17.29
C HIS A 157 12.61 8.03 16.22
N THR A 158 12.99 8.45 15.01
CA THR A 158 13.22 7.54 13.87
C THR A 158 14.57 7.81 13.20
N SER A 159 15.17 6.76 12.63
CA SER A 159 16.36 6.88 11.79
C SER A 159 16.06 7.65 10.50
N PHE A 160 17.08 8.30 9.93
CA PHE A 160 17.04 8.87 8.58
C PHE A 160 16.71 7.84 7.49
N PHE A 161 16.90 6.56 7.77
CA PHE A 161 16.57 5.48 6.83
C PHE A 161 15.07 5.28 6.63
N THR A 162 14.25 5.42 7.67
CA THR A 162 12.79 5.25 7.62
C THR A 162 12.09 6.09 6.55
N PRO A 163 12.27 7.41 6.46
CA PRO A 163 11.63 8.25 5.44
C PRO A 163 12.11 7.94 4.01
N LEU A 164 13.38 7.53 3.83
CA LEU A 164 13.90 7.15 2.51
C LEU A 164 13.20 5.91 1.97
N VAL A 165 13.11 4.89 2.82
CA VAL A 165 12.43 3.64 2.46
C VAL A 165 10.93 3.85 2.29
N TYR A 166 10.31 4.68 3.15
CA TYR A 166 8.91 5.06 2.99
C TYR A 166 8.67 5.83 1.69
N GLY A 167 9.60 6.72 1.31
CA GLY A 167 9.59 7.40 0.01
C GLY A 167 9.62 6.43 -1.16
N GLN A 168 10.45 5.38 -1.10
CA GLN A 168 10.48 4.33 -2.12
C GLN A 168 9.17 3.55 -2.19
N PHE A 169 8.58 3.20 -1.05
CA PHE A 169 7.24 2.60 -1.00
C PHE A 169 6.23 3.52 -1.70
N LEU A 170 6.23 4.82 -1.38
CA LEU A 170 5.29 5.78 -1.95
C LEU A 170 5.52 5.99 -3.45
N SER A 171 6.74 5.86 -3.96
CA SER A 171 7.00 5.95 -5.40
C SER A 171 6.50 4.71 -6.16
N PHE A 172 6.58 3.50 -5.56
CA PHE A 172 5.91 2.32 -6.08
C PHE A 172 4.39 2.51 -6.09
N ARG A 173 3.80 2.96 -4.97
CA ARG A 173 2.36 3.26 -4.88
C ARG A 173 1.95 4.29 -5.92
N TYR A 174 2.67 5.40 -6.04
CA TYR A 174 2.43 6.42 -7.05
C TYR A 174 2.43 5.81 -8.44
N SER A 175 3.32 4.87 -8.74
CA SER A 175 3.40 4.31 -10.08
C SER A 175 2.24 3.36 -10.43
N PHE A 176 1.83 2.52 -9.47
CA PHE A 176 0.89 1.42 -9.70
C PHE A 176 -0.55 1.70 -9.24
N SER A 177 -0.77 2.68 -8.36
CA SER A 177 -2.09 3.06 -7.86
C SER A 177 -2.56 4.39 -8.50
N PRO A 178 -3.60 4.37 -9.35
CA PRO A 178 -4.18 5.60 -9.90
C PRO A 178 -4.70 6.55 -8.82
N VAL A 179 -5.23 5.99 -7.72
CA VAL A 179 -5.73 6.78 -6.59
C VAL A 179 -4.60 7.52 -5.89
N THR A 180 -3.45 6.86 -5.68
CA THR A 180 -2.28 7.52 -5.09
C THR A 180 -1.77 8.64 -6.00
N LYS A 181 -1.75 8.46 -7.33
CA LYS A 181 -1.41 9.54 -8.27
C LYS A 181 -2.32 10.76 -8.10
N GLN A 182 -3.63 10.52 -8.02
CA GLN A 182 -4.62 11.57 -7.84
C GLN A 182 -4.41 12.32 -6.52
N VAL A 183 -4.18 11.60 -5.42
CA VAL A 183 -3.94 12.20 -4.09
C VAL A 183 -2.65 13.02 -4.08
N VAL A 184 -1.57 12.51 -4.68
CA VAL A 184 -0.29 13.25 -4.78
C VAL A 184 -0.44 14.50 -5.64
N ALA A 185 -1.16 14.43 -6.77
CA ALA A 185 -1.44 15.59 -7.61
C ALA A 185 -2.27 16.65 -6.86
N GLY A 186 -3.29 16.23 -6.11
CA GLY A 186 -4.08 17.12 -5.27
C GLY A 186 -3.27 17.75 -4.12
N MET A 187 -2.33 16.99 -3.54
CA MET A 187 -1.38 17.51 -2.56
C MET A 187 -0.47 18.57 -3.16
N ASP A 188 0.12 18.30 -4.34
CA ASP A 188 0.97 19.24 -5.04
C ASP A 188 0.24 20.57 -5.31
N GLN A 189 -0.98 20.51 -5.84
CA GLN A 189 -1.81 21.69 -6.09
C GLN A 189 -2.09 22.49 -4.82
N ARG A 190 -2.49 21.82 -3.73
CA ARG A 190 -2.79 22.48 -2.45
C ARG A 190 -1.56 23.12 -1.85
N LEU A 191 -0.43 22.40 -1.80
CA LEU A 191 0.82 22.93 -1.26
C LEU A 191 1.32 24.12 -2.09
N ASN A 192 1.22 24.04 -3.41
CA ASN A 192 1.61 25.13 -4.29
C ASN A 192 0.75 26.38 -4.06
N MET A 193 -0.58 26.22 -3.95
CA MET A 193 -1.49 27.33 -3.64
C MET A 193 -1.19 27.96 -2.27
N TRP A 194 -0.94 27.15 -1.25
CA TRP A 194 -0.70 27.62 0.12
C TRP A 194 0.68 28.23 0.34
N ILE A 195 1.72 27.71 -0.32
CA ILE A 195 3.11 28.12 -0.10
C ILE A 195 3.52 29.21 -1.09
N VAL A 196 3.32 28.97 -2.39
CA VAL A 196 3.78 29.89 -3.44
C VAL A 196 2.78 31.02 -3.65
N GLY A 197 1.49 30.69 -3.64
CA GLY A 197 0.39 31.64 -3.87
C GLY A 197 0.05 32.54 -2.68
N ASN A 198 0.68 32.36 -1.52
CA ASN A 198 0.40 33.15 -0.32
C ASN A 198 1.53 34.13 -0.03
N ASP A 199 1.25 35.42 -0.13
CA ASP A 199 2.26 36.46 0.07
C ASP A 199 2.80 36.56 1.50
N ARG A 200 2.12 35.94 2.47
CA ARG A 200 2.53 35.88 3.87
C ARG A 200 3.66 34.88 4.12
N VAL A 201 3.94 33.97 3.18
CA VAL A 201 5.01 32.96 3.34
C VAL A 201 6.36 33.60 2.96
N PRO A 202 7.38 33.58 3.83
CA PRO A 202 8.70 34.12 3.54
C PRO A 202 9.32 33.56 2.25
N MET A 203 10.03 34.40 1.49
CA MET A 203 10.64 34.01 0.20
C MET A 203 11.56 32.79 0.30
N PHE A 204 12.32 32.66 1.39
CA PHE A 204 13.18 31.50 1.61
C PHE A 204 12.40 30.18 1.60
N LEU A 205 11.22 30.13 2.24
CA LEU A 205 10.38 28.92 2.27
C LEU A 205 9.79 28.60 0.89
N ARG A 206 9.39 29.61 0.12
CA ARG A 206 8.91 29.42 -1.26
C ARG A 206 10.00 28.85 -2.17
N ASN A 207 11.22 29.36 -2.03
CA ASN A 207 12.38 28.88 -2.79
C ASN A 207 12.76 27.44 -2.39
N LEU A 208 12.76 27.15 -1.09
CA LEU A 208 13.04 25.80 -0.59
C LEU A 208 11.99 24.79 -1.07
N TYR A 209 10.70 25.14 -0.96
CA TYR A 209 9.61 24.31 -1.47
C TYR A 209 9.72 24.07 -2.98
N SER A 210 9.97 25.12 -3.77
CA SER A 210 10.07 25.01 -5.23
C SER A 210 11.23 24.09 -5.65
N LYS A 211 12.37 24.19 -4.96
CA LYS A 211 13.51 23.28 -5.16
C LYS A 211 13.16 21.84 -4.76
N ALA A 212 12.61 21.62 -3.57
CA ALA A 212 12.21 20.30 -3.11
C ALA A 212 11.20 19.63 -4.06
N ARG A 213 10.19 20.39 -4.50
CA ARG A 213 9.21 19.97 -5.49
C ARG A 213 9.87 19.55 -6.80
N SER A 214 10.80 20.34 -7.33
CA SER A 214 11.51 20.01 -8.58
C SER A 214 12.28 18.70 -8.49
N LEU A 215 12.91 18.42 -7.34
CA LEU A 215 13.62 17.14 -7.10
C LEU A 215 12.65 15.95 -7.07
N VAL A 216 11.50 16.10 -6.40
CA VAL A 216 10.48 15.04 -6.33
C VAL A 216 9.90 14.74 -7.71
N VAL A 217 9.59 15.78 -8.50
CA VAL A 217 9.09 15.61 -9.87
C VAL A 217 10.14 14.96 -10.76
N GLN A 218 11.39 15.42 -10.70
CA GLN A 218 12.49 14.84 -11.47
C GLN A 218 12.71 13.36 -11.12
N TYR A 219 12.64 13.02 -9.83
CA TYR A 219 12.75 11.64 -9.36
C TYR A 219 11.63 10.76 -9.94
N GLY A 220 10.38 11.22 -9.86
CA GLY A 220 9.24 10.51 -10.46
C GLY A 220 9.35 10.33 -11.98
N ASP A 221 9.85 11.35 -12.68
CA ASP A 221 10.08 11.28 -14.13
C ASP A 221 11.19 10.30 -14.50
N MET A 222 12.30 10.26 -13.75
CA MET A 222 13.40 9.31 -13.96
C MET A 222 12.91 7.87 -13.79
N GLU A 223 12.15 7.62 -12.74
CA GLU A 223 11.59 6.29 -12.48
C GLU A 223 10.57 5.88 -13.55
N GLY A 224 9.75 6.82 -14.02
CA GLY A 224 8.83 6.62 -15.14
C GLY A 224 9.55 6.29 -16.44
N ARG A 225 10.67 6.98 -16.74
CA ARG A 225 11.49 6.75 -17.95
C ARG A 225 12.21 5.40 -17.91
N ALA A 226 12.85 5.06 -16.79
CA ALA A 226 13.52 3.77 -16.60
C ALA A 226 12.55 2.60 -16.84
N ARG A 227 11.31 2.73 -16.37
CA ARG A 227 10.27 1.72 -16.61
C ARG A 227 9.85 1.63 -18.08
N ARG A 228 9.64 2.75 -18.76
CA ARG A 228 9.32 2.75 -20.21
C ARG A 228 10.43 2.10 -21.04
N GLN A 229 11.69 2.35 -20.70
CA GLN A 229 12.83 1.71 -21.36
C GLN A 229 12.88 0.20 -21.07
N SER A 230 12.60 -0.23 -19.84
CA SER A 230 12.54 -1.66 -19.52
C SER A 230 11.38 -2.40 -20.22
N ALA A 231 10.25 -1.72 -20.43
CA ALA A 231 9.14 -2.28 -21.19
C ALA A 231 9.46 -2.40 -22.69
N ALA A 232 10.10 -1.37 -23.28
CA ALA A 232 10.49 -1.37 -24.68
C ALA A 232 11.64 -2.36 -24.99
N GLY A 233 12.56 -2.59 -24.05
CA GLY A 233 13.66 -3.55 -24.22
C GLY A 233 13.20 -5.02 -24.24
N ASN A 234 12.07 -5.33 -23.60
CA ASN A 234 11.52 -6.68 -23.57
C ASN A 234 10.87 -7.06 -24.91
N ASP A 235 10.23 -6.11 -25.59
CA ASP A 235 9.61 -6.32 -26.90
C ASP A 235 10.65 -6.39 -28.05
N GLY A 236 11.82 -5.77 -27.88
CA GLY A 236 12.90 -5.81 -28.88
C GLY A 236 13.69 -7.13 -28.95
N SER A 237 13.63 -7.95 -27.90
CA SER A 237 14.37 -9.23 -27.84
C SER A 237 13.62 -10.42 -28.43
N ALA A 238 12.30 -10.31 -28.59
CA ALA A 238 11.46 -11.36 -29.19
C ALA A 238 11.47 -11.34 -30.74
N GLY A 239 12.02 -10.29 -31.36
CA GLY A 239 12.04 -10.11 -32.82
C GLY A 239 13.33 -10.57 -33.54
N ALA A 240 14.35 -11.02 -32.81
CA ALA A 240 15.70 -11.22 -33.38
C ALA A 240 16.16 -12.69 -33.51
N SER A 241 15.31 -13.69 -33.24
CA SER A 241 15.68 -15.12 -33.31
C SER A 241 15.03 -15.89 -34.47
N GLY A 242 14.45 -15.21 -35.45
CA GLY A 242 13.73 -15.82 -36.57
C GLY A 242 14.23 -15.42 -37.96
N ALA A 243 15.52 -15.58 -38.24
CA ALA A 243 16.04 -15.52 -39.61
C ALA A 243 17.16 -16.54 -39.80
N ALA A 244 16.79 -17.77 -40.16
CA ALA A 244 17.74 -18.75 -40.68
C ALA A 244 18.03 -18.42 -42.16
N PRO A 245 19.30 -18.49 -42.61
CA PRO A 245 19.65 -18.17 -43.98
C PRO A 245 19.27 -19.34 -44.90
N ALA A 246 18.66 -19.02 -46.05
CA ALA A 246 18.49 -19.96 -47.14
C ALA A 246 19.83 -20.12 -47.88
N GLN A 247 20.43 -21.32 -47.80
CA GLN A 247 21.22 -21.96 -48.86
C GLN A 247 21.07 -23.48 -48.72
#